data_AF-A0A529HNG7-F1
#
_entry.id   AF-A0A529HNG7-F1
#
_cell.length_a   1.000
_cell.length_b   1.000
_cell.length_c   1.000
_cell.angle_alpha   90.00
_cell.angle_beta   90.00
_cell.angle_gamma   90.00
#
_symmetry.space_group_name_H-M   'P 1'
#
loop_
_entity.id
_entity.type
_entity.pdbx_description
1 polymer ?
#
loop_
_entity_poly.entity_id
_entity_poly.type
_entity_poly.pdbx_seq_one_letter_code
_entity_poly.pdbx_strand_id
1 'polypeptide(L)'
;MPERSQIATSFLPLPGSAPVEWVIEPGLTAYPEAIAFMEARAEAIRSGAAGEMVWLVEHPPLYTAGTSARIEDLIEPDRFPVFSAGRGGEYTYHGPG
;
A
#
# COMPACT_ATOMS: atom_id res chain seq x y z
N MET A 1 -10.92 25.30 6.32
CA MET A 1 -10.33 24.13 7.01
C MET A 1 -11.16 23.88 8.26
N PRO A 2 -11.60 22.65 8.53
CA PRO A 2 -12.35 22.35 9.76
C PRO A 2 -11.50 22.65 10.99
N GLU A 3 -12.13 23.14 12.06
CA GLU A 3 -11.48 23.42 13.33
C GLU A 3 -11.06 22.10 14.00
N ARG A 4 -9.90 22.03 14.67
CA ARG A 4 -9.41 20.76 15.28
C ARG A 4 -10.39 20.11 16.25
N SER A 5 -11.23 20.92 16.90
CA SER A 5 -12.34 20.52 17.78
C SER A 5 -13.47 19.76 17.06
N GLN A 6 -13.53 19.82 15.74
CA GLN A 6 -14.58 19.23 14.90
C GLN A 6 -14.15 17.90 14.26
N ILE A 7 -12.94 17.42 14.52
CA ILE A 7 -12.48 16.13 14.02
C ILE A 7 -13.19 15.03 14.80
N ALA A 8 -13.84 14.11 14.09
CA ALA A 8 -14.44 12.93 14.69
C ALA A 8 -13.36 12.13 15.44
N THR A 9 -13.60 11.86 16.73
CA THR A 9 -12.68 11.08 17.58
C THR A 9 -13.00 9.59 17.59
N SER A 10 -14.12 9.21 16.98
CA SER A 10 -14.53 7.81 16.80
C SER A 10 -14.21 7.37 15.39
N PHE A 11 -13.51 6.23 15.29
CA PHE A 11 -13.20 5.55 14.02
C PHE A 11 -14.13 4.35 13.78
N LEU A 12 -15.29 4.31 14.44
CA LEU A 12 -16.31 3.30 14.17
C LEU A 12 -16.88 3.50 12.75
N PRO A 13 -17.23 2.42 12.05
CA PRO A 13 -17.86 2.53 10.74
C PRO A 13 -19.20 3.27 10.86
N LEU A 14 -19.52 4.07 9.84
CA LEU A 14 -20.83 4.70 9.76
C LEU A 14 -21.92 3.62 9.63
N PRO A 15 -23.11 3.81 10.21
CA PRO A 15 -24.21 2.88 10.04
C PRO A 15 -24.49 2.60 8.56
N GLY A 16 -24.57 1.31 8.19
CA GLY A 16 -24.79 0.88 6.80
C GLY A 16 -23.52 0.75 5.94
N SER A 17 -22.32 1.01 6.48
CA SER A 17 -21.07 0.72 5.80
C SER A 17 -20.93 -0.77 5.53
N ALA A 18 -20.47 -1.15 4.34
CA ALA A 18 -20.14 -2.54 4.03
C ALA A 18 -18.93 -3.00 4.88
N PRO A 19 -18.84 -4.29 5.23
CA PRO A 19 -17.64 -4.83 5.86
C PRO A 19 -16.41 -4.68 4.95
N VAL A 20 -15.26 -4.42 5.56
CA VAL A 20 -13.97 -4.44 4.86
C VAL A 20 -13.60 -5.88 4.53
N GLU A 21 -13.21 -6.14 3.29
CA GLU A 21 -12.75 -7.45 2.86
C GLU A 21 -11.36 -7.75 3.44
N TRP A 22 -11.13 -8.98 3.91
CA TRP A 22 -9.85 -9.40 4.48
C TRP A 22 -9.30 -10.57 3.67
N VAL A 23 -8.19 -10.34 2.96
CA VAL A 23 -7.59 -11.32 2.05
C VAL A 23 -6.14 -11.58 2.46
N ILE A 24 -5.77 -12.86 2.53
CA ILE A 24 -4.39 -13.31 2.76
C ILE A 24 -3.94 -14.02 1.49
N GLU A 25 -2.95 -13.47 0.80
CA GLU A 25 -2.39 -14.10 -0.39
C GLU A 25 -1.44 -15.23 0.01
N PRO A 26 -1.61 -16.45 -0.53
CA PRO A 26 -0.65 -17.51 -0.29
C PRO A 26 0.69 -17.23 -0.99
N GLY A 27 1.77 -17.32 -0.22
CA GLY A 27 3.14 -17.28 -0.75
C GLY A 27 3.61 -15.88 -1.17
N LEU A 28 4.58 -15.84 -2.07
CA LEU A 28 5.24 -14.60 -2.47
C LEU A 28 4.52 -13.96 -3.68
N THR A 29 4.10 -12.71 -3.50
CA THR A 29 3.47 -11.88 -4.53
C THR A 29 4.52 -11.01 -5.22
N ALA A 30 4.58 -11.01 -6.54
CA ALA A 30 5.47 -10.11 -7.26
C ALA A 30 5.01 -8.65 -7.09
N TYR A 31 5.94 -7.74 -6.78
CA TYR A 31 5.60 -6.34 -6.52
C TYR A 31 4.86 -5.64 -7.68
N PRO A 32 5.26 -5.83 -8.96
CA PRO A 32 4.52 -5.25 -10.10
C PRO A 32 3.06 -5.71 -10.19
N GLU A 33 2.79 -6.96 -9.83
CA GLU A 33 1.43 -7.51 -9.81
C GLU A 33 0.63 -6.93 -8.64
N ALA A 34 1.26 -6.84 -7.46
CA ALA A 34 0.63 -6.27 -6.27
C ALA A 34 0.23 -4.81 -6.47
N ILE A 35 1.12 -3.97 -7.02
CA ILE A 35 0.82 -2.56 -7.23
C ILE A 35 -0.27 -2.38 -8.29
N ALA A 36 -0.23 -3.14 -9.39
CA ALA A 36 -1.26 -3.09 -10.42
C ALA A 36 -2.64 -3.52 -9.89
N PHE A 37 -2.69 -4.57 -9.06
CA PHE A 37 -3.91 -4.99 -8.38
C PHE A 37 -4.45 -3.90 -7.46
N MET A 38 -3.60 -3.31 -6.63
CA MET A 38 -3.99 -2.26 -5.68
C MET A 38 -4.48 -1.00 -6.38
N GLU A 39 -3.85 -0.59 -7.49
CA GLU A 39 -4.30 0.53 -8.32
C GLU A 39 -5.68 0.27 -8.94
N ALA A 40 -5.89 -0.93 -9.49
CA ALA A 40 -7.17 -1.33 -10.06
C ALA A 40 -8.28 -1.39 -8.99
N ARG A 41 -7.98 -1.95 -7.80
CA ARG A 41 -8.92 -1.99 -6.68
C ARG A 41 -9.25 -0.59 -6.18
N ALA A 42 -8.27 0.31 -6.08
CA ALA A 42 -8.49 1.69 -5.66
C ALA A 42 -9.38 2.47 -6.65
N GLU A 43 -9.21 2.26 -7.95
CA GLU A 43 -10.13 2.82 -8.96
C GLU A 43 -11.54 2.25 -8.82
N ALA A 44 -11.68 0.93 -8.66
CA ALA A 44 -12.98 0.30 -8.49
C ALA A 44 -13.71 0.77 -7.21
N ILE A 45 -12.98 1.02 -6.11
CA ILE A 45 -13.54 1.61 -4.89
C ILE A 45 -14.02 3.03 -5.18
N ARG A 46 -13.19 3.85 -5.82
CA ARG A 46 -13.52 5.23 -6.19
C ARG A 46 -14.75 5.31 -7.10
N SER A 47 -14.93 4.34 -8.02
CA SER A 47 -16.09 4.28 -8.90
C SER A 47 -17.32 3.60 -8.28
N GLY A 48 -17.23 3.11 -7.04
CA GLY A 48 -18.30 2.37 -6.36
C GLY A 48 -18.53 0.93 -6.88
N ALA A 49 -17.60 0.39 -7.66
CA ALA A 49 -17.68 -0.96 -8.23
C ALA A 49 -17.07 -2.06 -7.34
N ALA A 50 -16.29 -1.68 -6.32
CA ALA A 50 -15.72 -2.61 -5.33
C ALA A 50 -15.74 -2.01 -3.92
N GLY A 51 -15.71 -2.88 -2.89
CA GLY A 51 -15.61 -2.48 -1.49
C GLY A 51 -14.17 -2.26 -1.02
N GLU A 52 -14.01 -1.75 0.20
CA GLU A 52 -12.68 -1.65 0.83
C GLU A 52 -12.08 -3.04 1.10
N MET A 53 -10.76 -3.12 1.16
CA MET A 53 -10.03 -4.37 1.38
C MET A 53 -8.76 -4.12 2.18
N VAL A 54 -8.44 -5.05 3.09
CA VAL A 54 -7.10 -5.26 3.62
C VAL A 54 -6.54 -6.52 2.97
N TRP A 55 -5.42 -6.37 2.27
CA TRP A 55 -4.73 -7.46 1.58
C TRP A 55 -3.36 -7.68 2.22
N LEU A 56 -3.13 -8.91 2.68
CA LEU A 56 -1.91 -9.32 3.33
C LEU A 56 -1.09 -10.14 2.33
N VAL A 57 0.12 -9.68 2.06
CA VAL A 57 1.03 -10.27 1.08
C VAL A 57 2.45 -10.32 1.64
N GLU A 58 3.25 -11.25 1.13
CA GLU A 58 4.71 -11.24 1.25
C GLU A 58 5.33 -11.04 -0.13
N HIS A 59 6.51 -10.42 -0.22
CA HIS A 59 7.20 -10.18 -1.49
C HIS A 59 8.51 -10.98 -1.57
N PRO A 60 8.98 -11.33 -2.78
CA PRO A 60 10.40 -11.63 -2.97
C PRO A 60 11.28 -10.44 -2.51
N PRO A 61 12.55 -10.66 -2.12
CA PRO A 61 13.43 -9.59 -1.65
C PRO A 61 13.55 -8.42 -2.65
N LEU A 62 13.20 -7.21 -2.21
CA LEU A 62 13.20 -6.00 -3.03
C LEU A 62 13.33 -4.72 -2.21
N TYR A 63 13.66 -3.62 -2.89
CA TYR A 63 13.49 -2.27 -2.36
C TYR A 63 12.31 -1.56 -3.02
N THR A 64 11.62 -0.71 -2.27
CA THR A 64 10.67 0.26 -2.83
C THR A 64 11.10 1.69 -2.51
N ALA A 65 11.09 2.55 -3.53
CA ALA A 65 11.39 3.97 -3.40
C ALA A 65 10.09 4.76 -3.24
N GLY A 66 9.94 5.43 -2.10
CA GLY A 66 8.87 6.43 -1.91
C GLY A 66 9.20 7.77 -2.59
N THR A 67 8.27 8.72 -2.51
CA THR A 67 8.36 10.03 -3.18
C THR A 67 9.52 10.91 -2.70
N SER A 68 10.09 10.61 -1.53
CA SER A 68 11.21 11.37 -0.95
C SER A 68 12.56 10.65 -1.11
N ALA A 69 12.59 9.49 -1.78
CA ALA A 69 13.81 8.72 -1.97
C ALA A 69 14.81 9.44 -2.88
N ARG A 70 16.09 9.46 -2.48
CA ARG A 70 17.20 10.02 -3.26
C ARG A 70 18.20 8.92 -3.59
N ILE A 71 18.63 8.83 -4.84
CA ILE A 71 19.46 7.70 -5.29
C ILE A 71 20.76 7.59 -4.50
N GLU A 72 21.29 8.71 -4.00
CA GLU A 72 22.51 8.73 -3.17
C GLU A 72 22.38 7.99 -1.83
N ASP A 73 21.16 7.81 -1.32
CA ASP A 73 20.91 7.14 -0.04
C ASP A 73 20.95 5.60 -0.17
N LEU A 74 20.99 5.06 -1.39
CA LEU A 74 21.03 3.63 -1.65
C LEU A 74 22.47 3.14 -1.85
N ILE A 75 23.01 2.47 -0.82
CA ILE A 75 24.43 2.05 -0.78
C ILE A 75 24.75 0.94 -1.79
N GLU A 76 23.87 -0.05 -1.93
CA GLU A 76 24.05 -1.23 -2.81
C GLU A 76 22.85 -1.35 -3.77
N PRO A 77 22.74 -0.48 -4.79
CA PRO A 77 21.56 -0.39 -5.65
C PRO A 77 21.30 -1.67 -6.46
N ASP A 78 22.34 -2.46 -6.72
CA ASP A 78 22.26 -3.69 -7.52
C ASP A 78 21.99 -4.95 -6.68
N ARG A 79 21.86 -4.84 -5.35
CA ARG A 79 21.63 -5.99 -4.47
C ARG A 79 20.25 -6.61 -4.65
N PHE A 80 19.23 -5.78 -4.84
CA PHE A 80 17.84 -6.19 -5.01
C PHE A 80 17.15 -5.28 -6.04
N PRO A 81 16.11 -5.79 -6.74
CA PRO A 81 15.32 -4.94 -7.63
C PRO A 81 14.68 -3.78 -6.84
N VAL A 82 14.68 -2.60 -7.44
CA VAL A 82 14.12 -1.37 -6.87
C VAL A 82 12.89 -0.95 -7.67
N PHE A 83 11.77 -0.74 -6.99
CA PHE A 83 10.52 -0.29 -7.62
C PHE A 83 10.06 1.06 -7.07
N SER A 84 9.55 1.94 -7.93
CA SER A 84 8.89 3.17 -7.48
C SER A 84 7.50 2.84 -6.94
N ALA A 85 7.20 3.31 -5.72
CA ALA A 85 5.98 2.91 -5.00
C ALA A 85 4.90 4.01 -4.90
N GLY A 86 5.21 5.25 -5.27
CA GLY A 86 4.27 6.39 -5.14
C GLY A 86 3.86 6.76 -3.70
N ARG A 87 4.23 5.96 -2.69
CA ARG A 87 4.00 6.24 -1.27
C ARG A 87 4.93 7.34 -0.76
N GLY A 88 4.53 8.01 0.32
CA GLY A 88 5.42 8.89 1.08
C GLY A 88 6.61 8.13 1.70
N GLY A 89 7.65 8.88 2.05
CA GLY A 89 8.87 8.36 2.66
C GLY A 89 9.98 8.04 1.66
N GLU A 90 11.08 7.47 2.17
CA GLU A 90 12.29 7.13 1.42
C GLU A 90 12.26 5.64 0.99
N TYR A 91 13.42 4.99 0.89
CA TYR A 91 13.51 3.57 0.60
C TYR A 91 13.02 2.69 1.77
N THR A 92 12.45 1.54 1.45
CA THR A 92 12.26 0.45 2.42
C THR A 92 12.50 -0.89 1.74
N TYR A 93 12.91 -1.87 2.54
CA TYR A 93 13.05 -3.27 2.14
C TYR A 93 11.74 -4.03 2.36
N HIS A 94 11.45 -4.98 1.47
CA HIS A 94 10.44 -6.02 1.64
C HIS A 94 11.03 -7.36 1.23
N GLY A 95 10.63 -8.44 1.89
CA GLY A 95 11.06 -9.79 1.58
C GLY A 95 10.27 -10.81 2.41
N PRO A 96 10.59 -12.11 2.32
CA PRO A 96 9.97 -13.15 3.13
C PRO A 96 10.24 -12.94 4.63
N GLY A 97 9.24 -13.12 5.49
CA GLY A 97 9.37 -13.01 6.96
C GLY A 97 8.25 -12.21 7.63
#